data_AF-F8FF13-F1
#
_entry.id   AF-F8FF13-F1
#
_cell.length_a   1.000
_cell.length_b   1.000
_cell.length_c   1.000
_cell.angle_alpha   90.00
_cell.angle_beta   90.00
_cell.angle_gamma   90.00
#
_symmetry.space_group_name_H-M   'P 1'
#
loop_
_entity.id
_entity.type
_entity.pdbx_description
1 polymer ?
#
loop_
_entity_poly.entity_id
_entity_poly.type
_entity_poly.pdbx_seq_one_letter_code
_entity_poly.pdbx_strand_id
1 'polypeptide(L)'
;MKKFTLLLLAVFMLQFSIVTAASAKNSLLPGEKLTAGQMLVSNNGRFALVMQTDGNLVLYQDGGNPIIKQEVIVSCPPPPSKY
;
A
#
# COMPACT_ATOMS: atom_id res chain seq x y z
N MET A 1 8.99 47.49 -1.78
CA MET A 1 9.68 46.20 -1.58
C MET A 1 9.19 45.45 -0.33
N LYS A 2 9.03 46.09 0.84
CA LYS A 2 8.59 45.42 2.10
C LYS A 2 7.19 44.77 2.08
N LYS A 3 6.24 45.36 1.35
CA LYS A 3 4.87 44.86 1.18
C LYS A 3 4.76 43.60 0.32
N PHE A 4 5.71 43.39 -0.61
CA PHE A 4 5.82 42.16 -1.39
C PHE A 4 6.42 41.02 -0.55
N THR A 5 7.38 41.35 0.32
CA THR A 5 7.98 40.40 1.26
C THR A 5 6.97 39.84 2.26
N LEU A 6 6.06 40.68 2.79
CA LEU A 6 4.98 40.23 3.68
C LEU A 6 3.98 39.31 2.98
N LEU A 7 3.66 39.58 1.71
CA LEU A 7 2.75 38.74 0.93
C LEU A 7 3.37 37.37 0.62
N LEU A 8 4.67 37.34 0.29
CA LEU A 8 5.41 36.11 0.04
C LEU A 8 5.51 35.24 1.31
N LEU A 9 5.72 35.86 2.47
CA LEU A 9 5.80 35.17 3.76
C LEU A 9 4.44 34.59 4.19
N ALA A 10 3.34 35.34 3.98
CA ALA A 10 2.00 34.87 4.27
C ALA A 10 1.60 33.69 3.39
N VAL A 11 1.92 33.74 2.09
CA VAL A 11 1.70 32.63 1.16
C VAL A 11 2.52 31.40 1.59
N PHE A 12 3.77 31.56 2.02
CA PHE A 12 4.62 30.46 2.52
C PHE A 12 4.06 29.76 3.78
N MET A 13 3.33 30.47 4.64
CA MET A 13 2.68 29.89 5.81
C MET A 13 1.39 29.12 5.48
N LEU A 14 0.72 29.44 4.36
CA LEU A 14 -0.52 28.79 3.90
C LEU A 14 -0.33 27.40 3.29
N GLN A 15 0.92 26.98 3.03
CA GLN A 15 1.25 25.73 2.34
C GLN A 15 1.63 24.57 3.28
N PHE A 16 1.62 24.78 4.59
CA PHE A 16 1.89 23.74 5.60
C PHE A 16 0.66 22.94 6.06
N SER A 17 -0.56 23.29 5.61
CA SER A 17 -1.80 22.78 6.21
C SER A 17 -2.36 21.47 5.64
N ILE A 18 -1.66 20.74 4.78
CA ILE A 18 -2.18 19.48 4.23
C ILE A 18 -1.15 18.35 4.33
N VAL A 19 -0.89 17.91 5.56
CA VAL A 19 -0.40 16.55 5.79
C VAL A 19 -1.62 15.66 5.95
N THR A 20 -2.17 15.19 4.82
CA THR A 20 -3.18 14.13 4.86
C THR A 20 -2.45 12.82 5.17
N ALA A 21 -2.49 12.40 6.43
CA ALA A 21 -2.07 11.04 6.78
C ALA A 21 -3.03 10.08 6.07
N ALA A 22 -2.55 9.38 5.04
CA ALA A 22 -3.32 8.33 4.40
C ALA A 22 -3.55 7.22 5.43
N SER A 23 -4.77 7.14 5.97
CA SER A 23 -5.18 6.03 6.82
C SER A 23 -5.27 4.78 5.94
N ALA A 24 -4.27 3.91 6.06
CA ALA A 24 -4.30 2.63 5.37
C ALA A 24 -5.38 1.75 6.02
N LYS A 25 -6.27 1.23 5.18
CA LYS A 25 -7.35 0.35 5.63
C LYS A 25 -6.76 -0.91 6.28
N ASN A 26 -7.43 -1.46 7.29
CA ASN A 26 -6.95 -2.63 8.04
C ASN A 26 -7.73 -3.91 7.73
N SER A 27 -8.76 -3.84 6.91
CA SER A 27 -9.72 -4.92 6.67
C SER A 27 -10.39 -4.77 5.30
N LEU A 28 -10.88 -5.87 4.76
CA LEU A 28 -11.73 -5.89 3.57
C LEU A 28 -13.15 -6.28 4.01
N LEU A 29 -14.13 -5.59 3.45
CA LEU A 29 -15.54 -5.97 3.53
C LEU A 29 -15.82 -7.11 2.54
N PRO A 30 -16.91 -7.87 2.73
CA PRO A 30 -17.31 -8.90 1.77
C PRO A 30 -17.41 -8.34 0.34
N GLY A 31 -16.77 -9.01 -0.62
CA GLY A 31 -16.73 -8.61 -2.02
C GLY A 31 -15.63 -7.60 -2.38
N GLU A 32 -14.95 -7.00 -1.40
CA GLU A 32 -13.77 -6.19 -1.66
C GLU A 32 -12.54 -7.06 -1.90
N LYS A 33 -11.58 -6.50 -2.66
CA LYS A 33 -10.33 -7.16 -3.01
C LYS A 33 -9.18 -6.17 -2.95
N LEU A 34 -7.99 -6.65 -2.63
CA LEU A 34 -6.75 -5.92 -2.88
C LEU A 34 -6.35 -6.13 -4.34
N THR A 35 -6.24 -5.04 -5.09
CA THR A 35 -5.63 -5.07 -6.42
C THR A 35 -4.12 -4.93 -6.32
N ALA A 36 -3.41 -5.28 -7.41
CA ALA A 36 -1.97 -5.13 -7.50
C ALA A 36 -1.49 -3.74 -7.06
N GLY A 37 -0.54 -3.70 -6.12
CA GLY A 37 0.01 -2.49 -5.51
C GLY A 37 -0.74 -1.99 -4.27
N GLN A 38 -1.89 -2.56 -3.93
CA GLN A 38 -2.64 -2.17 -2.73
C GLN A 38 -2.18 -2.93 -1.49
N MET A 39 -2.40 -2.31 -0.33
CA MET A 39 -2.06 -2.90 0.96
C MET A 39 -3.12 -2.61 2.03
N LEU A 40 -3.19 -3.50 3.01
CA LEU A 40 -3.81 -3.24 4.30
C LEU A 40 -2.73 -3.09 5.36
N VAL A 41 -2.97 -2.24 6.35
CA VAL A 41 -2.07 -2.02 7.48
C VAL A 41 -2.84 -2.28 8.77
N SER A 42 -2.23 -3.01 9.70
CA SER A 42 -2.82 -3.23 11.02
C SER A 42 -2.96 -1.92 11.78
N ASN A 43 -3.92 -1.83 12.70
CA ASN A 43 -4.16 -0.60 13.48
C ASN A 43 -2.94 -0.10 14.27
N ASN A 44 -2.03 -1.02 14.64
CA ASN A 44 -0.79 -0.71 15.33
C ASN A 44 0.37 -0.38 14.39
N GLY A 45 0.16 -0.37 13.06
CA GLY A 45 1.18 -0.09 12.04
C GLY A 45 2.20 -1.21 11.80
N ARG A 46 2.16 -2.28 12.59
CA ARG A 46 3.23 -3.29 12.66
C ARG A 46 3.21 -4.34 11.56
N PHE A 47 2.06 -4.49 10.92
CA PHE A 47 1.84 -5.50 9.90
C PHE A 47 1.25 -4.87 8.65
N ALA A 48 1.77 -5.28 7.51
CA ALA A 48 1.28 -4.85 6.21
C ALA A 48 1.00 -6.07 5.33
N LEU A 49 -0.26 -6.24 4.90
CA LEU A 49 -0.64 -7.24 3.91
C LEU A 49 -0.67 -6.58 2.54
N VAL A 50 0.22 -6.98 1.64
CA VAL A 50 0.45 -6.33 0.35
C VAL A 50 0.13 -7.29 -0.78
N MET A 51 -0.76 -6.89 -1.69
CA MET A 51 -0.91 -7.54 -2.99
C MET A 51 0.11 -6.92 -3.94
N GLN A 52 1.22 -7.61 -4.17
CA GLN A 52 2.31 -7.11 -5.00
C GLN A 52 1.91 -7.12 -6.49
N THR A 53 2.62 -6.34 -7.30
CA THR A 53 2.37 -6.24 -8.76
C THR A 53 2.78 -7.49 -9.53
N ASP A 54 3.57 -8.36 -8.91
CA ASP A 54 3.95 -9.68 -9.43
C ASP A 54 2.90 -10.77 -9.13
N GLY A 55 1.80 -10.42 -8.47
CA GLY A 55 0.71 -11.34 -8.13
C GLY A 55 0.90 -12.08 -6.80
N ASN A 56 1.95 -11.78 -6.04
CA ASN A 56 2.16 -12.38 -4.73
C ASN A 56 1.41 -11.62 -3.63
N LEU A 57 0.74 -12.35 -2.75
CA LEU A 57 0.17 -11.80 -1.52
C LEU A 57 1.17 -12.04 -0.36
N VAL A 58 1.71 -10.95 0.20
CA VAL A 58 2.80 -10.99 1.18
C VAL A 58 2.41 -10.26 2.45
N LEU A 59 2.67 -10.88 3.61
CA LEU A 59 2.55 -10.25 4.91
C LEU A 59 3.92 -9.80 5.40
N TYR A 60 4.07 -8.51 5.65
CA TYR A 60 5.26 -7.89 6.22
C TYR A 60 5.07 -7.59 7.70
N GLN A 61 6.15 -7.73 8.47
CA GLN A 61 6.28 -7.16 9.81
C GLN A 61 7.09 -5.85 9.76
N ASP A 62 6.99 -5.03 10.79
CA ASP A 62 7.87 -3.90 11.07
C ASP A 62 9.30 -4.11 10.55
N GLY A 63 9.78 -3.14 9.76
CA GLY A 63 11.11 -3.19 9.13
C GLY A 63 11.16 -3.81 7.74
N GLY A 64 10.01 -4.17 7.15
CA GLY A 64 9.95 -4.68 5.78
C GLY A 64 10.35 -6.15 5.64
N ASN A 65 10.42 -6.88 6.75
CA ASN A 65 10.72 -8.30 6.75
C ASN A 65 9.46 -9.09 6.36
N PRO A 66 9.49 -9.87 5.26
CA PRO A 66 8.36 -10.73 4.91
C PRO A 66 8.25 -11.87 5.93
N ILE A 67 7.08 -12.03 6.54
CA ILE A 67 6.79 -13.13 7.46
C ILE A 67 6.32 -14.35 6.66
N ILE A 68 5.34 -14.14 5.78
CA ILE A 68 4.75 -15.18 4.94
C ILE A 68 4.47 -14.63 3.54
N LYS A 69 4.63 -15.50 2.55
CA LYS A 69 4.15 -15.32 1.19
C LYS A 69 3.12 -16.40 0.93
N GLN A 70 1.98 -16.05 0.33
CA GLN A 70 1.14 -17.07 -0.27
C GLN A 70 1.76 -17.43 -1.62
N GLU A 71 2.60 -18.47 -1.66
CA GLU A 71 3.06 -19.07 -2.90
C GLU A 71 1.84 -19.73 -3.56
N VAL A 72 1.19 -19.04 -4.49
CA VAL A 72 0.24 -19.69 -5.39
C VAL A 72 1.07 -20.58 -6.30
N ILE A 73 1.23 -21.84 -5.92
CA ILE A 73 1.81 -22.86 -6.81
C ILE A 73 0.88 -22.92 -8.02
N VAL A 74 1.27 -22.33 -9.13
CA VAL A 74 0.58 -22.50 -10.41
C VAL A 74 0.90 -23.90 -10.92
N SER A 75 0.39 -24.94 -10.25
CA SER A 75 0.45 -26.31 -10.71
C SER A 75 -0.81 -26.62 -11.51
N CYS A 76 -0.98 -25.97 -12.66
CA CYS A 76 -1.81 -26.56 -13.70
C CYS A 76 -0.88 -27.41 -14.55
N PRO A 77 -0.85 -28.75 -14.39
CA PRO A 77 -0.06 -29.58 -15.28
C PRO A 77 -0.56 -29.36 -16.72
N PRO A 78 0.34 -29.28 -17.71
CA PRO A 78 -0.06 -29.17 -19.11
C PRO A 78 -1.00 -30.34 -19.45
N PRO A 79 -2.06 -30.12 -20.26
CA PRO A 79 -2.97 -31.19 -20.64
C PRO A 79 -2.15 -32.33 -21.27
N PRO A 80 -2.44 -33.61 -20.96
CA PRO A 80 -1.70 -34.71 -21.55
C PRO A 80 -1.77 -34.57 -23.06
N SER A 81 -0.60 -34.55 -23.70
CA SER A 81 -0.50 -34.58 -25.15
C SER A 81 -1.27 -35.81 -25.64
N LYS A 82 -2.38 -35.59 -26.35
CA LYS A 82 -3.07 -36.65 -27.07
C LYS A 82 -2.20 -37.08 -28.24
N TYR A 83 -1.29 -38.00 -28.00
CA TYR A 83 -0.74 -38.93 -28.99
C TYR A 83 -0.52 -40.27 -28.30
#